data_AF-A0A1Q2LJV1-F1
#
_entry.id   AF-A0A1Q2LJV1-F1
#
_cell.length_a   1.000
_cell.length_b   1.000
_cell.length_c   1.000
_cell.angle_alpha   90.00
_cell.angle_beta   90.00
_cell.angle_gamma   90.00
#
_symmetry.space_group_name_H-M   'P 1'
#
loop_
_entity.id
_entity.type
_entity.pdbx_description
1 polymer ?
#
loop_
_entity_poly.entity_id
_entity_poly.type
_entity_poly.pdbx_seq_one_letter_code
_entity_poly.pdbx_strand_id
1 'polypeptide(L)'
;MLFLIGIIYLIEIPLYVVFIIIPLVLFIRFKYNIGSVLVILFFLFIFYYTPYSYYLEPSYWQFRNMCKLNELPNNEEKYNKILGYFDTDLESLDWEELNREAAKLDERSDNYIKDIVEYRVSPAEKKTRRIYGYVNLFANKNGFAPQNLTKINVHGAWYTRRYHLERESMASYNLTWFEDSIGCTYIIKRKFFQYQGDKQ
;
A
#
# COMPACT_ATOMS: atom_id res chain seq x y z
N MET A 1 -22.53 19.08 7.08
CA MET A 1 -21.36 18.17 6.90
C MET A 1 -20.70 17.82 8.25
N LEU A 2 -20.33 18.80 9.08
CA LEU A 2 -19.80 18.56 10.44
C LEU A 2 -20.77 17.79 11.35
N PHE A 3 -22.07 18.01 11.22
CA PHE A 3 -23.11 17.31 11.99
C PHE A 3 -23.21 15.81 11.66
N LEU A 4 -23.00 15.44 10.39
CA LEU A 4 -22.99 14.03 9.94
C LEU A 4 -21.72 13.30 10.38
N ILE A 5 -20.56 13.98 10.38
CA ILE A 5 -19.30 13.45 10.90
C ILE A 5 -19.41 13.21 12.42
N GLY A 6 -20.05 14.13 13.15
CA GLY A 6 -20.32 13.99 14.58
C GLY A 6 -21.17 12.76 14.91
N ILE A 7 -22.23 12.49 14.14
CA ILE A 7 -23.10 11.32 14.34
C ILE A 7 -22.37 10.01 14.02
N ILE A 8 -21.52 9.97 12.99
CA ILE A 8 -20.68 8.81 12.66
C ILE A 8 -19.71 8.51 13.81
N TYR A 9 -19.03 9.53 14.35
CA TYR A 9 -18.17 9.38 15.53
C TYR A 9 -18.96 8.93 16.77
N LEU A 10 -20.18 9.44 16.98
CA LEU A 10 -21.04 9.07 18.10
C LEU A 10 -21.62 7.64 18.00
N ILE A 11 -21.61 7.03 16.82
CA ILE A 11 -22.04 5.64 16.57
C ILE A 11 -20.84 4.67 16.56
N GLU A 12 -19.64 5.12 16.21
CA GLU A 12 -18.42 4.30 16.30
C GLU A 12 -17.89 4.19 17.73
N ILE A 13 -18.00 5.24 18.55
CA ILE A 13 -17.66 5.23 19.98
C ILE A 13 -18.42 4.12 20.76
N PRO A 14 -19.74 3.93 20.62
CA PRO A 14 -20.45 2.88 21.36
C PRO A 14 -20.04 1.48 20.88
N LEU A 15 -19.66 1.28 19.61
CA LEU A 15 -19.18 -0.03 19.18
C LEU A 15 -17.85 -0.38 19.88
N TYR A 16 -16.88 0.55 19.87
CA TYR A 16 -15.59 0.35 20.53
C TYR A 16 -15.73 0.17 22.06
N VAL A 17 -16.60 0.97 22.68
CA VAL A 17 -16.90 0.87 24.12
C VAL A 17 -17.58 -0.46 24.44
N VAL A 18 -18.49 -0.95 23.60
CA VAL A 18 -19.14 -2.27 23.74
C VAL A 18 -18.12 -3.40 23.61
N PHE A 19 -17.19 -3.31 22.64
CA PHE A 19 -16.14 -4.30 22.42
C PHE A 19 -15.02 -4.29 23.47
N ILE A 20 -14.90 -3.25 24.31
CA ILE A 20 -13.88 -3.20 25.36
C ILE A 20 -14.48 -3.34 26.77
N ILE A 21 -15.58 -2.64 27.06
CA ILE A 21 -16.14 -2.59 28.42
C ILE A 21 -16.93 -3.85 28.75
N ILE A 22 -17.78 -4.37 27.84
CA ILE A 22 -18.53 -5.61 28.13
C ILE A 22 -17.58 -6.78 28.46
N PRO A 23 -16.49 -7.00 27.70
CA PRO A 23 -15.51 -8.03 28.02
C PRO A 23 -14.75 -7.78 29.29
N LEU A 24 -14.35 -6.54 29.57
CA LEU A 24 -13.65 -6.18 30.79
C LEU A 24 -14.54 -6.45 32.01
N VAL A 25 -15.84 -6.12 31.92
CA VAL A 25 -16.84 -6.43 32.94
C VAL A 25 -17.04 -7.94 33.08
N LEU A 26 -17.14 -8.69 31.98
CA LEU A 26 -17.23 -10.15 32.01
C LEU A 26 -15.96 -10.77 32.63
N PHE A 27 -14.78 -10.27 32.30
CA PHE A 27 -13.50 -10.72 32.84
C PHE A 27 -13.42 -10.50 34.35
N ILE A 28 -13.80 -9.31 34.83
CA ILE A 28 -13.89 -8.98 36.27
C ILE A 28 -14.93 -9.88 36.97
N ARG A 29 -16.08 -10.12 36.32
CA ARG A 29 -17.20 -10.89 36.89
C ARG A 29 -16.94 -12.40 36.96
N PHE A 30 -16.19 -12.98 36.02
CA PHE A 30 -15.96 -14.42 35.93
C PHE A 30 -14.78 -14.95 36.78
N LYS A 31 -14.01 -14.08 37.44
CA LYS A 31 -12.97 -14.41 38.45
C LYS A 31 -12.07 -15.58 38.01
N TYR A 32 -11.05 -15.32 37.18
CA TYR A 32 -10.02 -16.28 36.70
C TYR A 32 -10.46 -17.76 36.66
N ASN A 33 -11.56 -18.03 35.95
CA ASN A 33 -12.04 -19.37 35.66
C ASN A 33 -11.85 -19.67 34.16
N ILE A 34 -12.08 -20.92 33.74
CA ILE A 34 -12.01 -21.34 32.31
C ILE A 34 -12.79 -20.39 31.38
N GLY A 35 -13.94 -19.87 31.83
CA GLY A 35 -14.72 -18.89 31.06
C GLY A 35 -13.98 -17.58 30.79
N SER A 36 -13.18 -17.08 31.75
CA SER A 36 -12.37 -15.86 31.57
C SER A 36 -11.26 -16.06 30.54
N VAL A 37 -10.67 -17.24 30.47
CA VAL A 37 -9.62 -17.59 29.49
C VAL A 37 -10.21 -17.64 28.07
N LEU A 38 -11.39 -18.24 27.90
CA LEU A 38 -12.09 -18.29 26.62
C LEU A 38 -12.44 -16.91 26.08
N VAL A 39 -12.87 -15.99 26.95
CA VAL A 39 -13.14 -14.59 26.57
C VAL A 39 -11.86 -13.92 26.07
N ILE A 40 -10.74 -14.05 26.78
CA ILE A 40 -9.45 -13.47 26.35
C ILE A 40 -9.01 -14.02 24.98
N LEU A 41 -9.11 -15.35 24.78
CA LEU A 41 -8.75 -15.98 23.50
C LEU A 41 -9.64 -15.47 22.35
N PHE A 42 -10.93 -15.25 22.61
CA PHE A 42 -11.84 -14.65 21.64
C PHE A 42 -11.44 -13.21 21.27
N PHE A 43 -10.97 -12.41 22.24
CA PHE A 43 -10.42 -11.07 21.94
C PHE A 43 -9.15 -11.11 21.11
N LEU A 44 -8.21 -11.99 21.47
CA LEU A 44 -6.99 -12.17 20.71
C LEU A 44 -7.30 -12.63 19.28
N PHE A 45 -8.31 -13.49 19.11
CA PHE A 45 -8.78 -13.91 17.79
C PHE A 45 -9.35 -12.75 16.99
N ILE A 46 -10.32 -11.98 17.54
CA ILE A 46 -10.87 -10.81 16.85
C ILE A 46 -9.76 -9.80 16.52
N PHE A 47 -8.87 -9.53 17.47
CA PHE A 47 -7.79 -8.58 17.28
C PHE A 47 -6.80 -9.04 16.21
N TYR A 48 -6.50 -10.34 16.14
CA TYR A 48 -5.63 -10.91 15.12
C TYR A 48 -6.24 -10.84 13.72
N TYR A 49 -7.56 -11.03 13.58
CA TYR A 49 -8.23 -11.01 12.27
C TYR A 49 -8.74 -9.62 11.85
N THR A 50 -8.90 -8.67 12.77
CA THR A 50 -9.34 -7.32 12.42
C THR A 50 -8.21 -6.49 11.80
N PRO A 51 -8.45 -5.76 10.71
CA PRO A 51 -7.42 -4.95 10.04
C PRO A 51 -6.91 -3.78 10.90
N TYR A 52 -7.53 -3.51 12.06
CA TYR A 52 -7.07 -2.54 13.03
C TYR A 52 -5.64 -2.82 13.52
N SER A 53 -5.23 -4.09 13.60
CA SER A 53 -3.88 -4.43 14.05
C SER A 53 -2.78 -3.89 13.14
N TYR A 54 -3.07 -3.62 11.86
CA TYR A 54 -2.09 -3.06 10.92
C TYR A 54 -1.67 -1.65 11.31
N TYR A 55 -2.60 -0.84 11.83
CA TYR A 55 -2.32 0.55 12.22
C TYR A 55 -1.38 0.68 13.41
N LEU A 56 -1.14 -0.42 14.13
CA LEU A 56 -0.19 -0.50 15.24
C LEU A 56 1.23 -0.82 14.78
N GLU A 57 1.42 -1.28 13.54
CA GLU A 57 2.73 -1.61 12.99
C GLU A 57 3.37 -0.39 12.31
N PRO A 58 4.56 0.08 12.76
CA PRO A 58 5.22 1.26 12.18
C PRO A 58 5.51 1.11 10.67
N SER A 59 5.85 -0.10 10.23
CA SER A 59 6.10 -0.40 8.82
C SER A 59 4.87 -0.19 7.93
N TYR A 60 3.67 -0.39 8.46
CA TYR A 60 2.43 -0.12 7.71
C TYR A 60 2.26 1.38 7.47
N TRP A 61 2.57 2.22 8.45
CA TRP A 61 2.53 3.68 8.29
C TRP A 61 3.56 4.18 7.29
N GLN A 62 4.79 3.65 7.35
CA GLN A 62 5.83 3.96 6.36
C GLN A 62 5.36 3.59 4.94
N PHE A 63 4.86 2.37 4.76
CA PHE A 63 4.30 1.91 3.48
C PHE A 63 3.14 2.80 3.01
N ARG A 64 2.18 3.08 3.88
CA ARG A 64 1.01 3.90 3.57
C ARG A 64 1.41 5.29 3.13
N ASN A 65 2.36 5.92 3.83
CA ASN A 65 2.85 7.26 3.50
C ASN A 65 3.60 7.27 2.17
N MET A 66 4.43 6.25 1.92
CA MET A 66 5.09 6.05 0.62
C MET A 66 4.06 5.97 -0.52
N CYS A 67 3.03 5.12 -0.40
CA CYS A 67 2.00 5.01 -1.44
C CYS A 67 1.24 6.32 -1.67
N LYS A 68 0.95 7.09 -0.62
CA LYS A 68 0.26 8.39 -0.75
C LYS A 68 1.07 9.43 -1.53
N LEU A 69 2.39 9.30 -1.63
CA LEU A 69 3.20 10.21 -2.45
C LEU A 69 2.82 10.16 -3.93
N ASN A 70 2.26 9.05 -4.42
CA ASN A 70 1.72 8.99 -5.77
C ASN A 70 0.61 10.03 -6.01
N GLU A 71 -0.14 10.41 -4.96
CA GLU A 71 -1.23 11.39 -5.04
C GLU A 71 -0.79 12.84 -5.24
N LEU A 72 0.50 13.12 -5.01
CA LEU A 72 1.07 14.46 -5.18
C LEU A 72 1.27 14.81 -6.67
N PRO A 73 1.26 16.11 -7.02
CA PRO A 73 1.59 16.55 -8.37
C PRO A 73 3.02 16.14 -8.75
N ASN A 74 3.26 15.89 -10.04
CA ASN A 74 4.57 15.50 -10.55
C ASN A 74 5.52 16.71 -10.56
N ASN A 75 6.36 16.80 -9.52
CA ASN A 75 7.41 17.79 -9.40
C ASN A 75 8.67 17.15 -8.76
N GLU A 76 9.78 17.88 -8.77
CA GLU A 76 11.06 17.43 -8.21
C GLU A 76 10.94 17.05 -6.73
N GLU A 77 10.19 17.81 -5.95
CA GLU A 77 9.95 17.53 -4.53
C GLU A 77 9.29 16.15 -4.31
N LYS A 78 8.25 15.81 -5.09
CA LYS A 78 7.62 14.48 -5.06
C LYS A 78 8.63 13.40 -5.44
N TYR A 79 9.44 13.66 -6.47
CA TYR A 79 10.36 12.67 -7.02
C TYR A 79 11.43 12.31 -5.99
N ASN A 80 12.08 13.32 -5.40
CA ASN A 80 13.06 13.14 -4.34
C ASN A 80 12.43 12.54 -3.07
N LYS A 81 11.18 12.90 -2.73
CA LYS A 81 10.46 12.25 -1.62
C LYS A 81 10.22 10.76 -1.85
N ILE A 82 9.85 10.36 -3.07
CA ILE A 82 9.63 8.95 -3.42
C ILE A 82 10.97 8.21 -3.37
N LEU A 83 11.98 8.73 -4.07
CA LEU A 83 13.31 8.14 -4.14
C LEU A 83 13.96 8.03 -2.75
N GLY A 84 13.72 8.99 -1.85
CA GLY A 84 14.25 8.96 -0.49
C GLY A 84 13.80 7.75 0.35
N TYR A 85 12.64 7.13 0.06
CA TYR A 85 12.27 5.86 0.71
C TYR A 85 13.19 4.69 0.33
N PHE A 86 13.87 4.82 -0.80
CA PHE A 86 14.81 3.87 -1.39
C PHE A 86 16.26 4.31 -1.21
N ASP A 87 16.51 5.27 -0.30
CA ASP A 87 17.86 5.74 0.06
C ASP A 87 18.62 6.34 -1.15
N THR A 88 17.90 7.02 -2.06
CA THR A 88 18.42 7.69 -3.26
C THR A 88 17.65 8.99 -3.53
N ASP A 89 18.12 9.80 -4.47
CA ASP A 89 17.44 11.00 -5.00
C ASP A 89 17.72 11.15 -6.50
N LEU A 90 17.17 12.18 -7.16
CA LEU A 90 17.37 12.40 -8.59
C LEU A 90 18.82 12.72 -8.97
N GLU A 91 19.58 13.36 -8.08
CA GLU A 91 20.97 13.73 -8.36
C GLU A 91 21.89 12.53 -8.26
N SER A 92 21.57 11.57 -7.39
CA SER A 92 22.35 10.36 -7.17
C SER A 92 22.08 9.22 -8.18
N LEU A 93 21.09 9.35 -9.06
CA LEU A 93 20.78 8.31 -10.05
C LEU A 93 21.85 8.23 -11.14
N ASP A 94 22.28 7.01 -11.47
CA ASP A 94 23.10 6.73 -12.65
C ASP A 94 22.24 6.77 -13.92
N TRP A 95 22.05 7.96 -14.47
CA TRP A 95 21.25 8.16 -15.67
C TRP A 95 21.78 7.40 -16.90
N GLU A 96 23.08 7.13 -16.97
CA GLU A 96 23.64 6.38 -18.10
C GLU A 96 23.21 4.92 -18.03
N GLU A 97 23.33 4.29 -16.86
CA GLU A 97 22.86 2.93 -16.62
C GLU A 97 21.36 2.80 -16.84
N LEU A 98 20.57 3.73 -16.27
CA LEU A 98 19.11 3.72 -16.44
C LEU A 98 18.68 3.84 -17.90
N ASN A 99 19.40 4.60 -18.72
CA ASN A 99 19.09 4.70 -20.15
C ASN A 99 19.40 3.42 -20.93
N ARG A 100 20.34 2.59 -20.46
CA ARG A 100 20.60 1.26 -21.04
C ARG A 100 19.49 0.27 -20.70
N GLU A 101 18.89 0.40 -19.51
CA GLU A 101 17.81 -0.48 -19.03
C GLU A 101 16.41 -0.02 -19.42
N ALA A 102 16.28 1.21 -19.91
CA ALA A 102 15.00 1.80 -20.29
C ALA A 102 14.25 0.94 -21.32
N ALA A 103 13.03 0.55 -20.97
CA ALA A 103 12.16 -0.25 -21.81
C ALA A 103 11.06 0.60 -22.43
N LYS A 104 10.80 0.39 -23.73
CA LYS A 104 9.60 0.92 -24.37
C LYS A 104 8.39 0.15 -23.85
N LEU A 105 7.34 0.88 -23.47
CA LEU A 105 6.08 0.30 -23.02
C LEU A 105 5.29 -0.25 -24.20
N ASP A 106 4.65 -1.40 -23.97
CA ASP A 106 3.61 -1.92 -24.86
C ASP A 106 2.39 -0.97 -24.85
N GLU A 107 1.79 -0.74 -26.02
CA GLU A 107 0.62 0.15 -26.17
C GLU A 107 -0.58 -0.31 -25.33
N ARG A 108 -0.65 -1.59 -24.97
CA ARG A 108 -1.69 -2.18 -24.10
C ARG A 108 -1.43 -1.98 -22.62
N SER A 109 -0.29 -1.43 -22.23
CA SER A 109 0.04 -1.17 -20.84
C SER A 109 -0.89 -0.09 -20.27
N ASP A 110 -1.46 -0.33 -19.08
CA ASP A 110 -2.26 0.67 -18.35
C ASP A 110 -1.53 2.00 -18.11
N ASN A 111 -0.20 2.01 -18.23
CA ASN A 111 0.62 3.19 -18.05
C ASN A 111 0.97 3.91 -19.35
N TYR A 112 0.75 3.28 -20.51
CA TYR A 112 1.07 3.83 -21.81
C TYR A 112 0.11 4.96 -22.15
N ILE A 113 0.67 6.10 -22.54
CA ILE A 113 -0.08 7.23 -23.08
C ILE A 113 0.73 7.72 -24.26
N LYS A 114 0.18 7.58 -25.47
CA LYS A 114 0.84 7.99 -26.70
C LYS A 114 1.36 9.43 -26.59
N ASP A 115 2.60 9.65 -27.02
CA ASP A 115 3.31 10.94 -27.02
C ASP A 115 3.59 11.55 -25.63
N ILE A 116 3.19 10.88 -24.53
CA ILE A 116 3.32 11.40 -23.15
C ILE A 116 4.12 10.41 -22.27
N VAL A 117 3.75 9.13 -22.29
CA VAL A 117 4.40 8.04 -21.54
C VAL A 117 4.59 6.85 -22.45
N GLU A 118 5.80 6.69 -22.97
CA GLU A 118 6.16 5.59 -23.88
C GLU A 118 7.32 4.75 -23.38
N TYR A 119 8.12 5.26 -22.45
CA TYR A 119 9.26 4.55 -21.88
C TYR A 119 9.14 4.48 -20.36
N ARG A 120 9.73 3.42 -19.79
CA ARG A 120 9.86 3.20 -18.36
C ARG A 120 11.26 2.74 -18.01
N VAL A 121 11.75 3.18 -16.86
CA VAL A 121 12.89 2.56 -16.17
C VAL A 121 12.59 2.45 -14.67
N SER A 122 13.18 1.46 -14.00
CA SER A 122 13.01 1.24 -12.56
C SER A 122 14.32 1.53 -11.83
N PRO A 123 14.50 2.73 -11.25
CA PRO A 123 15.79 3.13 -10.70
C PRO A 123 16.12 2.51 -9.35
N ALA A 124 15.10 2.05 -8.62
CA ALA A 124 15.29 1.57 -7.27
C ALA A 124 14.19 0.58 -6.88
N GLU A 125 14.59 -0.41 -6.09
CA GLU A 125 13.70 -1.29 -5.36
C GLU A 125 14.19 -1.47 -3.93
N LYS A 126 13.26 -1.75 -3.02
CA LYS A 126 13.56 -1.99 -1.61
C LYS A 126 12.71 -3.13 -1.10
N LYS A 127 13.38 -4.16 -0.61
CA LYS A 127 12.77 -5.32 0.01
C LYS A 127 13.20 -5.41 1.47
N THR A 128 12.22 -5.39 2.35
CA THR A 128 12.37 -5.64 3.78
C THR A 128 11.54 -6.87 4.14
N ARG A 129 11.53 -7.23 5.43
CA ARG A 129 10.62 -8.26 5.92
C ARG A 129 9.14 -7.92 5.66
N ARG A 130 8.74 -6.65 5.73
CA ARG A 130 7.31 -6.27 5.68
C ARG A 130 6.91 -5.52 4.43
N ILE A 131 7.87 -4.96 3.70
CA ILE A 131 7.62 -4.10 2.54
C ILE A 131 8.44 -4.62 1.37
N TYR A 132 7.77 -4.80 0.25
CA TYR A 132 8.42 -4.82 -1.06
C TYR A 132 7.94 -3.58 -1.82
N GLY A 133 8.85 -2.77 -2.31
CA GLY A 133 8.52 -1.60 -3.12
C GLY A 133 9.51 -1.40 -4.24
N TYR A 134 9.09 -0.72 -5.29
CA TYR A 134 9.95 -0.30 -6.38
C TYR A 134 9.40 0.97 -7.03
N VAL A 135 10.29 1.71 -7.67
CA VAL A 135 9.98 2.96 -8.34
C VAL A 135 9.95 2.74 -9.85
N ASN A 136 9.04 3.42 -10.53
CA ASN A 136 9.04 3.55 -11.98
C ASN A 136 9.14 5.02 -12.37
N LEU A 137 10.14 5.35 -13.17
CA LEU A 137 10.26 6.60 -13.90
C LEU A 137 9.69 6.41 -15.30
N PHE A 138 9.07 7.46 -15.84
CA PHE A 138 8.44 7.43 -17.15
C PHE A 138 8.81 8.65 -17.98
N ALA A 139 8.97 8.46 -19.29
CA ALA A 139 9.25 9.51 -20.26
C ALA A 139 8.53 9.24 -21.59
N ASN A 140 8.46 10.25 -22.45
CA ASN A 140 7.91 10.11 -23.81
C ASN A 140 8.91 9.52 -24.80
N LYS A 141 10.22 9.64 -24.55
CA LYS A 141 11.30 9.12 -25.38
C LYS A 141 12.37 8.45 -24.53
N ASN A 142 13.21 7.64 -25.17
CA ASN A 142 14.44 7.18 -24.54
C ASN A 142 15.42 8.37 -24.36
N GLY A 143 16.22 8.38 -23.29
CA GLY A 143 16.99 9.55 -22.85
C GLY A 143 16.46 10.17 -21.55
N PHE A 144 16.27 9.34 -20.53
CA PHE A 144 15.95 9.71 -19.16
C PHE A 144 17.00 10.68 -18.60
N ALA A 145 16.50 11.79 -18.10
CA ALA A 145 17.23 12.83 -17.37
C ALA A 145 16.18 13.56 -16.50
N PRO A 146 16.57 14.27 -15.42
CA PRO A 146 15.63 14.91 -14.51
C PRO A 146 14.55 15.76 -15.21
N GLN A 147 14.95 16.54 -16.23
CA GLN A 147 14.09 17.42 -17.01
C GLN A 147 13.17 16.72 -18.03
N ASN A 148 13.44 15.45 -18.37
CA ASN A 148 12.70 14.68 -19.38
C ASN A 148 11.66 13.74 -18.77
N LEU A 149 11.51 13.75 -17.44
CA LEU A 149 10.58 12.87 -16.72
C LEU A 149 9.14 13.36 -16.82
N THR A 150 8.25 12.52 -17.34
CA THR A 150 6.82 12.79 -17.39
C THR A 150 6.13 12.52 -16.05
N LYS A 151 6.46 11.38 -15.43
CA LYS A 151 5.88 10.96 -14.16
C LYS A 151 6.81 9.99 -13.42
N ILE A 152 6.63 9.93 -12.11
CA ILE A 152 7.17 8.88 -11.23
C ILE A 152 6.01 8.21 -10.51
N ASN A 153 6.09 6.90 -10.35
CA ASN A 153 5.17 6.15 -9.49
C ASN A 153 5.97 5.22 -8.59
N VAL A 154 5.56 5.13 -7.32
CA VAL A 154 5.98 4.05 -6.43
C VAL A 154 4.94 2.93 -6.44
N HIS A 155 5.41 1.71 -6.59
CA HIS A 155 4.62 0.51 -6.46
C HIS A 155 5.13 -0.27 -5.26
N GLY A 156 4.27 -1.09 -4.67
CA GLY A 156 4.69 -1.94 -3.58
C GLY A 156 3.55 -2.68 -2.92
N ALA A 157 3.96 -3.62 -2.08
CA ALA A 157 3.13 -4.44 -1.24
C ALA A 157 3.66 -4.41 0.20
N TRP A 158 2.74 -4.38 1.15
CA TRP A 158 3.00 -4.58 2.56
C TRP A 158 2.47 -5.93 3.01
N TYR A 159 3.35 -6.77 3.54
CA TYR A 159 3.06 -8.13 3.97
C TYR A 159 2.50 -8.14 5.39
N THR A 160 1.28 -8.65 5.51
CA THR A 160 0.48 -8.59 6.74
C THR A 160 0.91 -9.60 7.80
N ARG A 161 1.73 -10.61 7.44
CA ARG A 161 2.05 -11.80 8.25
C ARG A 161 0.85 -12.66 8.63
N ARG A 162 -0.26 -12.47 7.92
CA ARG A 162 -1.42 -13.35 7.98
C ARG A 162 -1.36 -14.27 6.79
N TYR A 163 -1.74 -15.52 7.02
CA TYR A 163 -1.70 -16.55 6.00
C TYR A 163 -3.07 -17.16 5.84
N HIS A 164 -3.49 -17.36 4.60
CA HIS A 164 -4.68 -18.13 4.25
C HIS A 164 -4.28 -19.36 3.46
N LEU A 165 -5.10 -20.41 3.58
CA LEU A 165 -4.90 -21.66 2.87
C LEU A 165 -5.64 -21.59 1.54
N GLU A 166 -4.93 -21.73 0.43
CA GLU A 166 -5.51 -21.71 -0.91
C GLU A 166 -4.87 -22.78 -1.79
N ARG A 167 -5.50 -23.12 -2.91
CA ARG A 167 -4.90 -24.03 -3.90
C ARG A 167 -3.74 -23.32 -4.59
N GLU A 168 -2.67 -24.05 -4.85
CA GLU A 168 -1.48 -23.50 -5.54
C GLU A 168 -1.80 -22.93 -6.93
N SER A 169 -2.73 -23.57 -7.63
CA SER A 169 -3.27 -23.10 -8.91
C SER A 169 -4.66 -23.68 -9.12
N MET A 170 -5.39 -23.14 -10.11
CA MET A 170 -6.73 -23.63 -10.46
C MET A 170 -6.76 -25.12 -10.84
N ALA A 171 -5.64 -25.64 -11.35
CA ALA A 171 -5.47 -27.03 -11.78
C ALA A 171 -4.80 -27.93 -10.74
N SER A 172 -4.31 -27.37 -9.62
CA SER A 172 -3.66 -28.13 -8.55
C SER A 172 -4.67 -28.57 -7.50
N TYR A 173 -4.47 -29.79 -6.96
CA TYR A 173 -5.17 -30.25 -5.76
C TYR A 173 -4.39 -29.96 -4.48
N ASN A 174 -3.15 -29.45 -4.59
CA ASN A 174 -2.32 -29.11 -3.45
C ASN A 174 -2.77 -27.79 -2.82
N LEU A 175 -2.80 -27.77 -1.49
CA LEU A 175 -3.10 -26.58 -0.68
C LEU A 175 -1.79 -26.02 -0.13
N THR A 176 -1.65 -24.70 -0.27
CA THR A 176 -0.47 -23.95 0.17
C THR A 176 -0.89 -22.71 0.95
N TRP A 177 -0.07 -22.34 1.93
CA TRP A 177 -0.26 -21.14 2.74
C TRP A 177 0.28 -19.92 1.99
N PHE A 178 -0.60 -18.96 1.69
CA PHE A 178 -0.23 -17.71 1.05
C PHE A 178 -0.25 -16.58 2.07
N GLU A 179 0.77 -15.73 2.04
CA GLU A 179 0.81 -14.54 2.89
C GLU A 179 -0.02 -13.41 2.26
N ASP A 180 -0.97 -12.89 3.04
CA ASP A 180 -1.76 -11.73 2.65
C ASP A 180 -0.90 -10.47 2.53
N SER A 181 -1.17 -9.65 1.51
CA SER A 181 -0.48 -8.38 1.30
C SER A 181 -1.42 -7.25 0.90
N ILE A 182 -1.05 -6.02 1.26
CA ILE A 182 -1.77 -4.79 0.89
C ILE A 182 -0.94 -4.04 -0.13
N GLY A 183 -1.49 -3.80 -1.32
CA GLY A 183 -0.83 -3.03 -2.38
C GLY A 183 -1.09 -1.53 -2.30
N CYS A 184 -0.22 -0.72 -2.90
CA CYS A 184 -0.42 0.74 -2.99
C CYS A 184 -1.75 1.11 -3.69
N THR A 185 -2.23 0.30 -4.62
CA THR A 185 -3.52 0.47 -5.31
C THR A 185 -4.73 0.43 -4.37
N TYR A 186 -4.62 -0.24 -3.22
CA TYR A 186 -5.66 -0.26 -2.19
C TYR A 186 -5.62 0.99 -1.29
N ILE A 187 -4.42 1.56 -1.08
CA ILE A 187 -4.21 2.75 -0.24
C ILE A 187 -4.61 4.03 -0.99
N ILE A 188 -4.24 4.12 -2.26
CA ILE A 188 -4.49 5.26 -3.13
C ILE A 188 -5.92 5.15 -3.67
N LYS A 189 -6.72 6.20 -3.59
CA LYS A 189 -8.03 6.18 -4.25
C LYS A 189 -7.80 6.13 -5.76
N ARG A 190 -8.49 5.23 -6.48
CA ARG A 190 -8.42 5.00 -7.94
C ARG A 190 -8.63 6.25 -8.85
N LYS A 191 -8.67 7.47 -8.33
CA LYS A 191 -8.70 8.72 -9.11
C LYS A 191 -7.49 8.88 -10.05
N PHE A 192 -6.40 8.14 -9.84
CA PHE A 192 -5.23 8.15 -10.74
C PHE A 192 -5.47 7.55 -12.14
N PHE A 193 -6.47 6.70 -12.30
CA PHE A 193 -6.81 6.13 -13.61
C PHE A 193 -7.82 6.98 -14.39
N GLN A 194 -8.30 8.11 -13.82
CA GLN A 194 -9.27 9.00 -14.47
C GLN A 194 -8.64 10.05 -15.39
N TYR A 195 -7.31 10.04 -15.60
CA TYR A 195 -6.68 10.81 -16.69
C TYR A 195 -7.03 10.26 -18.10
N GLN A 196 -8.05 9.40 -18.19
CA GLN A 196 -8.64 8.84 -19.41
C GLN A 196 -10.07 9.37 -19.68
N GLY A 197 -10.53 10.43 -18.99
CA GLY A 197 -11.96 10.80 -19.00
C GLY A 197 -12.38 12.12 -19.64
N ASP A 198 -11.56 13.17 -19.61
CA ASP A 198 -12.03 14.51 -20.01
C ASP A 198 -11.29 15.04 -21.24
N LYS A 199 -11.68 14.51 -22.41
CA LYS A 199 -11.67 15.23 -23.68
C LYS A 199 -12.95 14.88 -24.43
N GLN A 200 -13.99 15.69 -24.22
CA GLN A 200 -14.92 16.03 -25.30
C GLN A 200 -14.29 17.13 -26.15
#